data_AF-A0A812UJP3-F1
#
_entry.id   AF-A0A812UJP3-F1
#
_cell.length_a   1.000
_cell.length_b   1.000
_cell.length_c   1.000
_cell.angle_alpha   90.00
_cell.angle_beta   90.00
_cell.angle_gamma   90.00
#
_symmetry.space_group_name_H-M   'P 1'
#
loop_
_entity.id
_entity.type
_entity.pdbx_description
1 polymer ?
#
loop_
_entity_poly.entity_id
_entity_poly.type
_entity_poly.pdbx_seq_one_letter_code
_entity_poly.pdbx_strand_id
1 'polypeptide(L)'
;MQEYTVTPWSSCTCYMQCVPGVMTRSVTCPAGVTCQEPKPSTAQSCVCKHCSDCDVLPFVLATAAAYGTTGLVAFLLWLGFVVVAQLEEDDYTDMSCGLKCLGCFCKFLPIVTKIMTYATMLLIIVLVVTALVPIGEIYSDCKGSVTFTQLAIGGIVVWVVQLIVGVYMHRNKPMPPWLHTAQSSGALKLICKPLNAVGP
;
A
#
# COMPACT_ATOMS: atom_id res chain seq x y z
N MET A 1 -8.75 12.43 56.83
CA MET A 1 -8.46 12.63 55.38
C MET A 1 -9.74 12.32 54.62
N GLN A 2 -10.18 13.22 53.74
CA GLN A 2 -11.44 13.06 53.01
C GLN A 2 -11.22 12.38 51.65
N GLU A 3 -12.24 11.71 51.14
CA GLU A 3 -12.23 11.10 49.82
C GLU A 3 -12.44 12.16 48.73
N TYR A 4 -11.81 11.99 47.56
CA TYR A 4 -11.98 12.92 46.45
C TYR A 4 -13.36 12.79 45.83
N THR A 5 -13.92 13.91 45.35
CA THR A 5 -15.08 13.88 44.48
C THR A 5 -14.61 13.64 43.04
N VAL A 6 -15.04 12.51 42.46
CA VAL A 6 -14.59 12.03 41.15
C VAL A 6 -15.78 11.93 40.20
N THR A 7 -15.69 12.59 39.04
CA THR A 7 -16.73 12.46 38.00
C THR A 7 -16.54 11.20 37.16
N PRO A 8 -17.59 10.71 36.47
CA PRO A 8 -17.42 9.68 35.45
C PRO A 8 -16.43 10.13 34.37
N TRP A 9 -15.82 9.16 33.70
CA TRP A 9 -14.91 9.40 32.59
C TRP A 9 -15.66 10.05 31.42
N SER A 10 -15.01 11.04 30.79
CA SER A 10 -15.48 11.63 29.54
C SER A 10 -15.50 10.59 28.42
N SER A 11 -16.21 10.90 27.34
CA SER A 11 -16.05 10.17 26.07
C SER A 11 -14.57 10.11 25.66
N CYS A 12 -14.17 8.98 25.08
CA CYS A 12 -12.80 8.78 24.59
C CYS A 12 -12.48 9.80 23.49
N THR A 13 -11.46 10.63 23.70
CA THR A 13 -11.00 11.61 22.71
C THR A 13 -9.85 11.00 21.92
N CYS A 14 -10.06 10.82 20.63
CA CYS A 14 -9.13 10.17 19.70
C CYS A 14 -8.43 11.22 18.84
N TYR A 15 -7.17 11.51 19.13
CA TYR A 15 -6.38 12.49 18.37
C TYR A 15 -5.81 11.92 17.06
N MET A 16 -5.57 10.61 17.01
CA MET A 16 -4.98 9.90 15.87
C MET A 16 -5.59 8.52 15.71
N GLN A 17 -5.61 8.03 14.47
CA GLN A 17 -5.99 6.65 14.14
C GLN A 17 -4.92 5.69 14.69
N CYS A 18 -5.34 4.55 15.23
CA CYS A 18 -4.45 3.50 15.76
C CYS A 18 -3.55 3.92 16.94
N VAL A 19 -3.84 5.04 17.61
CA VAL A 19 -3.19 5.48 18.85
C VAL A 19 -4.23 5.45 19.98
N PRO A 20 -3.89 4.98 21.20
CA PRO A 20 -4.82 5.04 22.33
C PRO A 20 -5.29 6.48 22.54
N GLY A 21 -6.61 6.66 22.62
CA GLY A 21 -7.21 7.93 22.95
C GLY A 21 -7.02 8.26 24.42
N VAL A 22 -7.47 9.45 24.79
CA VAL A 22 -7.45 9.91 26.18
C VAL A 22 -8.88 10.17 26.63
N MET A 23 -9.25 9.61 27.78
CA MET A 23 -10.44 10.01 28.51
C MET A 23 -10.01 10.75 29.78
N THR A 24 -10.74 11.81 30.10
CA THR A 24 -10.44 12.68 31.25
C THR A 24 -11.58 12.63 32.24
N ARG A 25 -11.28 12.88 33.51
CA ARG A 25 -12.29 13.09 34.54
C ARG A 25 -11.83 14.19 35.50
N SER A 26 -12.79 14.88 36.09
CA SER A 26 -12.51 15.84 37.12
C SER A 26 -12.36 15.13 38.47
N VAL A 27 -11.30 15.51 39.20
CA VAL A 27 -11.00 15.02 40.55
C VAL A 27 -10.81 16.26 41.41
N THR A 28 -11.77 16.52 42.28
CA THR A 28 -11.78 17.73 43.12
C THR A 28 -11.70 17.35 44.60
N CYS A 29 -10.90 18.11 45.34
CA CYS A 29 -10.85 18.06 46.80
C CYS A 29 -11.66 19.26 47.33
N PRO A 30 -12.56 19.07 48.30
CA PRO A 30 -13.30 20.18 48.89
C PRO A 30 -12.35 21.24 49.48
N ALA A 31 -12.74 22.51 49.43
CA ALA A 31 -11.90 23.59 49.95
C ALA A 31 -11.77 23.47 51.49
N GLY A 32 -10.54 23.63 52.01
CA GLY A 32 -10.28 23.64 53.45
C GLY A 32 -10.03 22.28 54.10
N VAL A 33 -9.87 21.20 53.33
CA VAL A 33 -9.61 19.84 53.84
C VAL A 33 -8.42 19.17 53.14
N THR A 34 -7.73 18.29 53.87
CA THR A 34 -6.66 17.44 53.31
C THR A 34 -7.25 16.12 52.80
N CYS A 35 -7.19 15.92 51.48
CA CYS A 35 -7.62 14.67 50.84
C CYS A 35 -6.54 13.58 50.95
N GLN A 36 -6.95 12.32 50.76
CA GLN A 36 -6.04 11.16 50.83
C GLN A 36 -4.98 11.19 49.71
N GLU A 37 -3.85 10.53 49.92
CA GLU A 37 -2.84 10.27 48.89
C GLU A 37 -2.77 8.76 48.61
N PRO A 38 -2.60 8.32 47.35
CA PRO A 38 -2.38 9.13 46.14
C PRO A 38 -3.66 9.71 45.54
N LYS A 39 -3.53 10.88 44.90
CA LYS A 39 -4.62 11.50 44.14
C LYS A 39 -5.07 10.58 42.99
N PRO A 40 -6.38 10.34 42.80
CA PRO A 40 -6.89 9.58 41.68
C PRO A 40 -6.46 10.20 40.33
N SER A 41 -6.17 9.37 39.34
CA SER A 41 -5.80 9.82 38.00
C SER A 41 -6.89 10.69 37.37
N THR A 42 -6.50 11.81 36.75
CA THR A 42 -7.40 12.71 36.00
C THR A 42 -7.49 12.35 34.53
N ALA A 43 -6.59 11.50 34.03
CA ALA A 43 -6.54 11.01 32.67
C ALA A 43 -6.23 9.51 32.66
N GLN A 44 -6.81 8.80 31.71
CA GLN A 44 -6.43 7.41 31.42
C GLN A 44 -6.54 7.14 29.92
N SER A 45 -5.80 6.14 29.45
CA SER A 45 -5.87 5.67 28.06
C SER A 45 -7.21 4.99 27.80
N CYS A 46 -7.75 5.21 26.60
CA CYS A 46 -8.94 4.53 26.09
C CYS A 46 -8.64 3.91 24.72
N VAL A 47 -9.30 2.80 24.42
CA VAL A 47 -9.24 2.21 23.09
C VAL A 47 -10.23 2.93 22.20
N CYS A 48 -9.70 3.64 21.19
CA CYS A 48 -10.49 4.32 20.19
C CYS A 48 -11.06 3.31 19.20
N LYS A 49 -12.32 2.90 19.33
CA LYS A 49 -12.93 1.88 18.43
C LYS A 49 -12.99 2.27 16.95
N HIS A 50 -12.66 3.52 16.59
CA HIS A 50 -12.71 3.96 15.20
C HIS A 50 -11.53 3.39 14.41
N CYS A 51 -11.79 2.26 13.73
CA CYS A 51 -10.83 1.50 12.91
C CYS A 51 -9.51 1.20 13.67
N SER A 52 -9.61 0.62 14.87
CA SER A 52 -8.47 0.29 15.74
C SER A 52 -8.19 -1.20 15.90
N ASP A 53 -8.58 -2.05 14.97
CA ASP A 53 -7.76 -3.25 14.81
C ASP A 53 -6.57 -2.87 13.97
N CYS A 54 -5.43 -2.73 14.65
CA CYS A 54 -4.10 -2.57 14.08
C CYS A 54 -3.74 -3.66 13.05
N ASP A 55 -4.61 -4.63 12.81
CA ASP A 55 -4.55 -5.62 11.74
C ASP A 55 -4.60 -5.00 10.33
N VAL A 56 -5.18 -3.80 10.14
CA VAL A 56 -5.16 -3.15 8.82
C VAL A 56 -3.85 -2.40 8.55
N LEU A 57 -3.12 -2.01 9.59
CA LEU A 57 -1.82 -1.32 9.46
C LEU A 57 -0.78 -2.14 8.67
N PRO A 58 -0.54 -3.45 8.95
CA PRO A 58 0.38 -4.24 8.15
C PRO A 58 -0.08 -4.37 6.70
N PHE A 59 -1.40 -4.41 6.43
CA PHE A 59 -1.92 -4.41 5.07
C PHE A 59 -1.66 -3.09 4.33
N VAL A 60 -1.87 -1.95 4.99
CA VAL A 60 -1.57 -0.63 4.42
C VAL A 60 -0.07 -0.47 4.16
N LEU A 61 0.78 -0.85 5.12
CA LEU A 61 2.24 -0.81 4.97
C LEU A 61 2.73 -1.75 3.86
N ALA A 62 2.20 -2.97 3.80
CA ALA A 62 2.51 -3.92 2.74
C ALA A 62 2.11 -3.38 1.36
N THR A 63 0.93 -2.74 1.27
CA THR A 63 0.47 -2.12 0.03
C THR A 63 1.37 -0.96 -0.38
N ALA A 64 1.76 -0.09 0.55
CA ALA A 64 2.67 1.02 0.28
C ALA A 64 4.06 0.54 -0.18
N ALA A 65 4.63 -0.47 0.50
CA ALA A 65 5.91 -1.06 0.13
C ALA A 65 5.84 -1.76 -1.24
N ALA A 66 4.76 -2.48 -1.52
CA ALA A 66 4.55 -3.14 -2.81
C ALA A 66 4.41 -2.12 -3.95
N TYR A 67 3.74 -0.99 -3.70
CA TYR A 67 3.64 0.11 -4.68
C TYR A 67 4.98 0.81 -4.92
N GLY A 68 5.76 1.05 -3.86
CA GLY A 68 7.09 1.64 -3.97
C GLY A 68 8.07 0.73 -4.72
N THR A 69 8.06 -0.57 -4.43
CA THR A 69 8.94 -1.54 -5.09
C THR A 69 8.56 -1.76 -6.56
N THR A 70 7.26 -1.85 -6.89
CA THR A 70 6.81 -1.90 -8.29
C THR A 70 7.23 -0.66 -9.08
N GLY A 71 7.06 0.53 -8.51
CA GLY A 71 7.51 1.79 -9.12
C GLY A 71 9.04 1.83 -9.34
N LEU A 72 9.82 1.40 -8.35
CA LEU A 72 11.28 1.35 -8.43
C LEU A 72 11.75 0.40 -9.54
N VAL A 73 11.21 -0.82 -9.58
CA VAL A 73 11.59 -1.81 -10.60
C VAL A 73 11.16 -1.35 -12.00
N ALA A 74 9.98 -0.73 -12.14
CA ALA A 74 9.54 -0.14 -13.40
C ALA A 74 10.43 1.02 -13.86
N PHE A 75 10.92 1.84 -12.94
CA PHE A 75 11.86 2.91 -13.23
C PHE A 75 13.23 2.37 -13.68
N LEU A 76 13.74 1.33 -13.01
CA LEU A 76 14.97 0.64 -13.43
C LEU A 76 14.84 0.01 -14.82
N LEU A 77 13.68 -0.57 -15.13
CA LEU A 77 13.38 -1.06 -16.49
C LEU A 77 13.44 0.06 -17.52
N TRP A 78 12.78 1.18 -17.23
CA TRP A 78 12.75 2.33 -18.13
C TRP A 78 14.17 2.84 -18.39
N LEU A 79 15.01 2.97 -17.36
CA LEU A 79 16.42 3.31 -17.50
C LEU A 79 17.18 2.30 -18.35
N GLY A 80 16.97 1.00 -18.13
CA GLY A 80 17.56 -0.07 -18.94
C GLY A 80 17.22 0.06 -20.42
N PHE A 81 15.95 0.34 -20.74
CA PHE A 81 15.52 0.56 -22.12
C PHE A 81 16.08 1.85 -22.73
N VAL A 82 16.22 2.93 -21.95
CA VAL A 82 16.84 4.17 -22.43
C VAL A 82 18.31 3.93 -22.76
N VAL A 83 19.06 3.24 -21.90
CA VAL A 83 20.47 2.90 -22.16
C VAL A 83 20.59 2.05 -23.42
N VAL A 84 19.76 1.01 -23.57
CA VAL A 84 19.77 0.16 -24.77
C VAL A 84 19.38 0.94 -26.02
N ALA A 85 18.46 1.90 -25.93
CA ALA A 85 18.05 2.73 -27.06
C ALA A 85 19.13 3.72 -27.53
N GLN A 86 20.17 3.97 -26.72
CA GLN A 86 21.30 4.83 -27.09
C GLN A 86 22.49 4.03 -27.66
N LEU A 87 22.45 2.69 -27.65
CA LEU A 87 23.50 1.86 -28.22
C LEU A 87 23.39 1.82 -29.75
N GLU A 88 24.46 2.19 -30.44
CA GLU A 88 24.58 2.09 -31.90
C GLU A 88 24.90 0.65 -32.34
N GLU A 89 24.63 0.32 -33.61
CA GLU A 89 24.77 -1.06 -34.14
C GLU A 89 26.20 -1.63 -34.01
N ASP A 90 27.22 -0.76 -33.98
CA ASP A 90 28.63 -1.15 -33.85
C ASP A 90 28.99 -1.63 -32.43
N ASP A 91 28.32 -1.14 -31.38
CA ASP A 91 28.58 -1.52 -29.98
C ASP A 91 28.07 -2.95 -29.62
N TYR A 92 27.26 -3.56 -30.50
CA TYR A 92 26.84 -4.96 -30.33
C TYR A 92 27.93 -5.96 -30.68
N THR A 93 28.99 -5.52 -31.37
CA THR A 93 30.10 -6.38 -31.78
C THR A 93 31.10 -6.63 -30.63
N ASP A 94 31.29 -5.66 -29.74
CA ASP A 94 32.09 -5.80 -28.52
C ASP A 94 31.21 -6.07 -27.29
N MET A 95 30.75 -7.32 -27.15
CA MET A 95 29.92 -7.71 -26.01
C MET A 95 30.71 -7.77 -24.70
N SER A 96 30.87 -6.61 -24.05
CA SER A 96 31.34 -6.53 -22.67
C SER A 96 30.42 -7.34 -21.73
N CYS A 97 31.00 -7.87 -20.64
CA CYS A 97 30.24 -8.64 -19.64
C CYS A 97 29.05 -7.84 -19.06
N GLY A 98 29.19 -6.50 -18.98
CA GLY A 98 28.14 -5.59 -18.53
C GLY A 98 26.89 -5.62 -19.40
N LEU A 99 27.03 -5.60 -20.74
CA LEU A 99 25.90 -5.68 -21.67
C LEU A 99 25.17 -7.03 -21.58
N LYS A 100 25.91 -8.13 -21.35
CA LYS A 100 25.31 -9.47 -21.15
C LYS A 100 24.46 -9.52 -19.87
N CYS A 101 24.97 -8.96 -18.77
CA CYS A 101 24.22 -8.84 -17.52
C CYS A 101 22.98 -7.94 -17.69
N LEU A 102 23.12 -6.82 -18.41
CA LEU A 102 22.03 -5.89 -18.68
C LEU A 102 20.92 -6.54 -19.55
N GLY A 103 21.31 -7.36 -20.53
CA GLY A 103 20.36 -8.14 -21.34
C GLY A 103 19.58 -9.18 -20.53
N CYS A 104 20.25 -9.95 -19.66
CA CYS A 104 19.58 -10.88 -18.74
C CYS A 104 18.62 -10.14 -17.79
N PHE A 105 19.05 -8.98 -17.26
CA PHE A 105 18.25 -8.15 -16.38
C PHE A 105 16.99 -7.61 -17.08
N CYS A 106 17.14 -7.09 -18.30
CA CYS A 106 16.02 -6.58 -19.11
C CYS A 106 15.05 -7.68 -19.59
N LYS A 107 15.46 -8.96 -19.60
CA LYS A 107 14.57 -10.09 -19.88
C LYS A 107 13.78 -10.55 -18.65
N PHE A 108 14.39 -10.50 -17.47
CA PHE A 108 13.76 -10.98 -16.23
C PHE A 108 12.86 -9.93 -15.58
N LEU A 109 13.27 -8.66 -15.54
CA LEU A 109 12.50 -7.59 -14.88
C LEU A 109 11.07 -7.40 -15.42
N PRO A 110 10.79 -7.48 -16.74
CA PRO A 110 9.43 -7.30 -17.24
C PRO A 110 8.47 -8.36 -16.68
N ILE A 111 8.95 -9.60 -16.50
CA ILE A 111 8.15 -10.67 -15.91
C ILE A 111 7.88 -10.39 -14.42
N VAL A 112 8.92 -9.96 -13.69
CA VAL A 112 8.79 -9.62 -12.26
C VAL A 112 7.84 -8.45 -12.04
N THR A 113 7.96 -7.39 -12.84
CA THR A 113 7.07 -6.21 -12.74
C THR A 113 5.62 -6.57 -13.02
N LYS A 114 5.33 -7.45 -13.98
CA LYS A 114 3.96 -7.91 -14.23
C LYS A 114 3.40 -8.68 -13.04
N ILE A 115 4.15 -9.64 -12.48
CA ILE A 115 3.71 -10.40 -11.30
C ILE A 115 3.44 -9.46 -10.12
N MET A 116 4.36 -8.53 -9.86
CA MET A 116 4.23 -7.58 -8.76
C MET A 116 3.04 -6.62 -8.98
N THR A 117 2.75 -6.21 -10.21
CA THR A 117 1.58 -5.37 -10.55
C THR A 117 0.25 -6.09 -10.30
N TYR A 118 0.18 -7.41 -10.55
CA TYR A 118 -1.01 -8.20 -10.21
C TYR A 118 -1.14 -8.42 -8.70
N ALA A 119 -0.02 -8.61 -7.99
CA ALA A 119 -0.03 -8.71 -6.54
C ALA A 119 -0.50 -7.39 -5.89
N THR A 120 -0.02 -6.24 -6.37
CA THR A 120 -0.49 -4.92 -5.89
C THR A 120 -1.95 -4.67 -6.23
N MET A 121 -2.44 -5.13 -7.40
CA MET A 121 -3.87 -5.07 -7.74
C MET A 121 -4.73 -5.77 -6.68
N LEU A 122 -4.37 -6.99 -6.30
CA LEU A 122 -5.12 -7.74 -5.29
C LEU A 122 -5.14 -7.02 -3.94
N LEU A 123 -3.99 -6.47 -3.52
CA LEU A 123 -3.89 -5.70 -2.27
C LEU A 123 -4.77 -4.43 -2.29
N ILE A 124 -4.78 -3.70 -3.42
CA ILE A 124 -5.64 -2.51 -3.58
C ILE A 124 -7.12 -2.89 -3.54
N ILE A 125 -7.52 -3.99 -4.20
CA ILE A 125 -8.91 -4.46 -4.17
C ILE A 125 -9.33 -4.79 -2.73
N VAL A 126 -8.50 -5.51 -1.98
CA VAL A 126 -8.78 -5.82 -0.58
C VAL A 126 -8.93 -4.54 0.25
N LEU A 127 -8.03 -3.57 0.07
CA LEU A 127 -8.05 -2.29 0.79
C LEU A 127 -9.31 -1.46 0.48
N VAL A 128 -9.80 -1.53 -0.75
CA VAL A 128 -11.03 -0.83 -1.17
C VAL A 128 -12.26 -1.51 -0.61
N VAL A 129 -12.31 -2.84 -0.65
CA VAL A 129 -13.44 -3.59 -0.13
C VAL A 129 -13.56 -3.35 1.38
N THR A 130 -12.45 -3.32 2.12
CA THR A 130 -12.46 -2.98 3.56
C THR A 130 -12.78 -1.52 3.83
N ALA A 131 -12.50 -0.60 2.88
CA ALA A 131 -12.88 0.82 3.00
C ALA A 131 -14.35 1.11 2.68
N LEU A 132 -14.97 0.36 1.77
CA LEU A 132 -16.31 0.65 1.24
C LEU A 132 -17.40 -0.29 1.76
N VAL A 133 -17.06 -1.54 2.07
CA VAL A 133 -18.01 -2.56 2.51
C VAL A 133 -17.77 -2.87 4.00
N PRO A 134 -18.77 -2.70 4.87
CA PRO A 134 -18.68 -3.15 6.25
C PRO A 134 -18.82 -4.68 6.28
N ILE A 135 -17.74 -5.41 6.03
CA ILE A 135 -17.74 -6.88 6.05
C ILE A 135 -17.69 -7.34 7.52
N GLY A 136 -18.85 -7.48 8.17
CA GLY A 136 -18.95 -7.95 9.56
C GLY A 136 -18.74 -6.87 10.64
N GLU A 137 -18.96 -7.24 11.90
CA GLU A 137 -18.96 -6.32 13.06
C GLU A 137 -17.57 -5.72 13.38
N ILE A 138 -16.50 -6.26 12.79
CA ILE A 138 -15.11 -5.84 13.05
C ILE A 138 -14.71 -4.62 12.20
N TYR A 139 -15.33 -4.41 11.03
CA TYR A 139 -14.94 -3.38 10.05
C TYR A 139 -16.01 -2.31 9.80
N SER A 140 -17.14 -2.35 10.50
CA SER A 140 -18.26 -1.42 10.32
C SER A 140 -17.91 0.05 10.60
N ASP A 141 -16.94 0.29 11.48
CA ASP A 141 -16.51 1.63 11.88
C ASP A 141 -15.46 2.27 10.94
N CYS A 142 -14.87 1.51 10.01
CA CYS A 142 -13.79 2.03 9.13
C CYS A 142 -14.27 3.00 8.05
N LYS A 143 -15.59 3.06 7.77
CA LYS A 143 -16.19 4.01 6.82
C LYS A 143 -16.12 5.47 7.29
N GLY A 144 -15.99 5.72 8.60
CA GLY A 144 -16.00 7.09 9.14
C GLY A 144 -14.67 7.85 8.99
N SER A 145 -13.61 7.15 8.59
CA SER A 145 -12.26 7.70 8.52
C SER A 145 -11.95 8.24 7.11
N VAL A 146 -12.06 9.56 6.94
CA VAL A 146 -11.89 10.25 5.64
C VAL A 146 -10.52 9.97 5.02
N THR A 147 -9.45 9.93 5.83
CA THR A 147 -8.08 9.69 5.38
C THR A 147 -7.90 8.31 4.75
N PHE A 148 -8.47 7.26 5.36
CA PHE A 148 -8.36 5.90 4.83
C PHE A 148 -9.14 5.74 3.52
N THR A 149 -10.34 6.32 3.45
CA THR A 149 -11.14 6.34 2.22
C THR A 149 -10.44 7.10 1.10
N GLN A 150 -9.78 8.23 1.39
CA GLN A 150 -8.98 8.98 0.41
C GLN A 150 -7.80 8.17 -0.13
N LEU A 151 -7.08 7.44 0.74
CA LEU A 151 -5.98 6.56 0.32
C LEU A 151 -6.48 5.41 -0.57
N ALA A 152 -7.60 4.79 -0.21
CA ALA A 152 -8.21 3.72 -1.00
C ALA A 152 -8.64 4.19 -2.40
N ILE A 153 -9.33 5.34 -2.47
CA ILE A 153 -9.76 5.94 -3.73
C ILE A 153 -8.56 6.36 -4.57
N GLY A 154 -7.58 7.04 -3.97
CA GLY A 154 -6.34 7.44 -4.63
C GLY A 154 -5.61 6.24 -5.23
N GLY A 155 -5.48 5.16 -4.46
CA GLY A 155 -4.86 3.91 -4.92
C GLY A 155 -5.53 3.30 -6.16
N ILE A 156 -6.88 3.24 -6.19
CA ILE A 156 -7.61 2.79 -7.38
C ILE A 156 -7.33 3.70 -8.57
N VAL A 157 -7.44 5.02 -8.38
CA VAL A 157 -7.31 5.96 -9.49
C VAL A 157 -5.95 5.81 -10.16
N VAL A 158 -4.86 5.77 -9.37
CA VAL A 158 -3.52 5.58 -9.94
C VAL A 158 -3.40 4.22 -10.62
N TRP A 159 -3.97 3.16 -10.04
CA TRP A 159 -3.97 1.83 -10.67
C TRP A 159 -4.73 1.78 -12.00
N VAL A 160 -5.90 2.43 -12.09
CA VAL A 160 -6.68 2.52 -13.33
C VAL A 160 -5.91 3.29 -14.39
N VAL A 161 -5.25 4.39 -14.02
CA VAL A 161 -4.38 5.14 -14.94
C VAL A 161 -3.22 4.28 -15.43
N GLN A 162 -2.56 3.52 -14.55
CA GLN A 162 -1.51 2.57 -14.93
C GLN A 162 -2.01 1.53 -15.93
N LEU A 163 -3.22 1.00 -15.73
CA LEU A 163 -3.83 0.05 -16.65
C LEU A 163 -4.10 0.68 -18.02
N ILE A 164 -4.72 1.87 -18.06
CA ILE A 164 -5.01 2.59 -19.31
C ILE A 164 -3.72 2.87 -20.08
N VAL A 165 -2.70 3.41 -19.40
CA VAL A 165 -1.39 3.69 -20.02
C VAL A 165 -0.73 2.40 -20.51
N GLY A 166 -0.79 1.33 -19.72
CA GLY A 166 -0.25 0.02 -20.09
C GLY A 166 -0.91 -0.56 -21.35
N VAL A 167 -2.25 -0.49 -21.43
CA VAL A 167 -3.01 -0.94 -22.61
C VAL A 167 -2.73 -0.06 -23.83
N TYR A 168 -2.64 1.27 -23.63
CA TYR A 168 -2.31 2.21 -24.70
C TYR A 168 -0.92 1.95 -25.28
N MET A 169 0.09 1.76 -24.42
CA MET A 169 1.47 1.49 -24.83
C MET A 169 1.60 0.14 -25.53
N HIS A 170 0.92 -0.90 -25.04
CA HIS A 170 0.91 -2.21 -25.70
C HIS A 170 0.31 -2.15 -27.12
N ARG A 171 -0.69 -1.28 -27.35
CA ARG A 171 -1.29 -1.12 -28.68
C ARG A 171 -0.42 -0.32 -29.65
N ASN A 172 0.27 0.72 -29.17
CA ASN A 172 0.96 1.68 -30.05
C ASN A 172 2.46 1.44 -30.19
N LYS A 173 3.09 0.68 -29.27
CA LYS A 173 4.50 0.31 -29.34
C LYS A 173 4.63 -1.21 -29.18
N PRO A 174 4.52 -1.98 -30.29
CA PRO A 174 4.77 -3.42 -30.22
C PRO A 174 6.19 -3.66 -29.70
N MET A 175 6.34 -4.73 -28.91
CA MET A 175 7.65 -5.14 -28.40
C MET A 175 8.66 -5.25 -29.55
N PRO A 176 9.89 -4.76 -29.36
CA PRO A 176 10.90 -4.86 -30.40
C PRO A 176 11.25 -6.33 -30.68
N PRO A 177 11.60 -6.67 -31.93
CA PRO A 177 11.64 -8.04 -32.41
C PRO A 177 12.66 -8.95 -31.70
N TRP A 178 13.70 -8.38 -31.09
CA TRP A 178 14.70 -9.12 -30.31
C TRP A 178 14.21 -9.59 -28.93
N LEU A 179 13.04 -9.12 -28.47
CA LEU A 179 12.43 -9.52 -27.20
C LEU A 179 11.30 -10.56 -27.38
N HIS A 180 11.02 -11.00 -28.61
CA HIS A 180 10.03 -12.06 -28.86
C HIS A 180 10.46 -13.37 -28.20
N THR A 181 9.88 -13.68 -27.04
CA THR A 181 9.94 -15.03 -26.47
C THR A 181 9.12 -15.98 -27.34
N ALA A 182 9.74 -17.06 -27.81
CA ALA A 182 9.04 -18.15 -28.47
C ALA A 182 7.83 -18.59 -27.62
N GLN A 183 6.66 -18.66 -28.25
CA GLN A 183 5.38 -18.91 -27.60
C GLN A 183 5.37 -20.33 -27.00
N SER A 184 5.62 -20.42 -25.69
CA SER A 184 5.64 -21.68 -24.94
C SER A 184 4.28 -22.40 -25.04
N SER A 185 4.29 -23.64 -25.51
CA SER A 185 3.12 -24.51 -25.61
C SER A 185 2.87 -25.24 -24.28
N GLY A 186 1.71 -25.04 -23.65
CA GLY A 186 1.27 -25.80 -22.47
C GLY A 186 0.41 -24.99 -21.49
N ALA A 187 0.24 -25.50 -20.27
CA ALA A 187 -0.50 -24.85 -19.15
C ALA A 187 0.00 -23.42 -18.84
N LEU A 188 1.25 -23.12 -19.21
CA LEU A 188 1.82 -21.77 -19.19
C LEU A 188 0.98 -20.77 -20.01
N LYS A 189 0.25 -21.18 -21.07
CA LYS A 189 -0.67 -20.30 -21.83
C LYS A 189 -1.81 -19.74 -20.99
N LEU A 190 -2.28 -20.46 -19.98
CA LEU A 190 -3.42 -20.04 -19.16
C LEU A 190 -3.01 -18.98 -18.14
N ILE A 191 -1.78 -19.07 -17.63
CA ILE A 191 -1.17 -18.07 -16.73
C ILE A 191 -0.60 -16.90 -17.54
N CYS A 192 0.02 -17.15 -18.71
CA CYS A 192 0.60 -16.12 -19.56
C CYS A 192 -0.42 -15.30 -20.36
N LYS A 193 -1.64 -15.80 -20.61
CA LYS A 193 -2.68 -15.04 -21.34
C LYS A 193 -3.08 -13.72 -20.67
N PRO A 194 -3.41 -13.68 -19.37
CA PRO A 194 -3.67 -12.41 -18.69
C PRO A 194 -2.38 -11.57 -18.59
N LEU A 195 -1.24 -12.19 -18.30
CA LEU A 195 0.09 -11.56 -18.25
C LEU A 195 0.54 -10.91 -19.58
N ASN A 196 0.04 -11.38 -20.72
CA ASN A 196 0.27 -10.80 -22.04
C ASN A 196 -0.87 -9.86 -22.52
N ALA A 197 -1.92 -9.68 -21.71
CA ALA A 197 -3.03 -8.78 -22.04
C ALA A 197 -2.81 -7.34 -21.55
N VAL A 198 -1.89 -7.13 -20.60
CA VAL A 198 -1.61 -5.83 -19.99
C VAL A 198 -0.09 -5.61 -19.89
N GLY A 199 0.36 -4.47 -20.44
CA GLY A 199 1.77 -4.08 -20.52
C GLY A 199 2.50 -4.71 -21.72
N PRO A 200 3.63 -4.13 -22.17
CA PRO A 200 4.42 -4.69 -23.27
C PRO A 200 4.74 -6.15 -23.01
#